data_AF-A0AAV5Z5G9-F1
#
_entry.id   AF-A0AAV5Z5G9-F1
#
_cell.length_a   1.000
_cell.length_b   1.000
_cell.length_c   1.000
_cell.angle_alpha   90.00
_cell.angle_beta   90.00
_cell.angle_gamma   90.00
#
_symmetry.space_group_name_H-M   'P 1'
#
loop_
_entity.id
_entity.type
_entity.pdbx_description
1 polymer ?
#
loop_
_entity_poly.entity_id
_entity_poly.type
_entity_poly.pdbx_seq_one_letter_code
_entity_poly.pdbx_strand_id
1 'polypeptide(L)'
;MSNNPGATRRICPPRWAHVRFPRGSMLGEPGNRDKQKRVLTDTLRALATIDAPGGSVELPYRWEADPVMWRGKPLRESSYS
;
A
#
# COMPACT_ATOMS: atom_id res chain seq x y z
N MET A 1 -2.54 -4.31 -6.11
CA MET A 1 -2.08 -3.41 -5.04
C MET A 1 -0.63 -3.74 -4.71
N SER A 2 0.21 -2.75 -4.45
CA SER A 2 1.63 -2.96 -4.13
C SER A 2 2.17 -1.86 -3.23
N ASN A 3 3.21 -2.18 -2.46
CA ASN A 3 4.01 -1.21 -1.70
C ASN A 3 5.41 -0.98 -2.29
N ASN A 4 5.73 -1.64 -3.41
CA ASN A 4 7.00 -1.49 -4.11
C ASN A 4 6.74 -0.99 -5.54
N PRO A 5 6.68 0.34 -5.75
CA PRO A 5 6.36 0.92 -7.05
C PRO A 5 7.43 0.59 -8.11
N GLY A 6 8.70 0.46 -7.70
CA GLY A 6 9.81 0.15 -8.62
C GLY A 6 9.70 -1.25 -9.22
N ALA A 7 9.46 -2.27 -8.39
CA ALA A 7 9.24 -3.64 -8.84
C ALA A 7 7.94 -3.77 -9.63
N THR A 8 6.87 -3.09 -9.19
CA THR A 8 5.57 -3.15 -9.85
C THR A 8 5.60 -2.53 -11.24
N ARG A 9 6.30 -1.41 -11.44
CA ARG A 9 6.47 -0.82 -12.77
C ARG A 9 7.20 -1.76 -13.74
N ARG A 10 8.16 -2.57 -13.27
CA ARG A 10 8.90 -3.51 -14.14
C ARG A 10 8.04 -4.64 -14.70
N ILE A 11 7.01 -5.06 -13.96
CA ILE A 11 6.08 -6.11 -14.41
C ILE A 11 4.87 -5.55 -15.17
N CYS A 12 4.78 -4.21 -15.32
CA CYS A 12 3.75 -3.50 -16.10
C CYS A 12 2.33 -4.05 -15.91
N PRO A 13 1.79 -4.12 -14.67
CA PRO A 13 0.44 -4.60 -14.48
C PRO A 13 -0.54 -3.61 -15.13
N PRO A 14 -1.66 -4.10 -15.70
CA PRO A 14 -2.57 -3.25 -16.45
C PRO A 14 -3.15 -2.11 -15.60
N ARG A 15 -3.42 -2.38 -14.32
CA ARG A 15 -3.91 -1.41 -13.32
C ARG A 15 -3.38 -1.80 -11.94
N TRP A 16 -2.98 -0.83 -11.13
CA TRP A 16 -2.58 -1.11 -9.75
C TRP A 16 -2.72 0.11 -8.82
N ALA A 17 -2.92 -0.17 -7.54
CA ALA A 17 -2.93 0.85 -6.48
C ALA A 17 -1.66 0.75 -5.63
N HIS A 18 -1.09 1.89 -5.27
CA HIS A 18 0.08 2.03 -4.41
C HIS A 18 -0.34 2.34 -2.97
N VAL A 19 0.21 1.59 -2.01
CA VAL A 19 0.05 1.82 -0.57
C VAL A 19 1.41 1.91 0.10
N ARG A 20 1.58 2.84 1.04
CA ARG A 20 2.83 3.03 1.80
C ARG A 20 2.81 2.24 3.10
N PHE A 21 2.58 0.94 3.01
CA PHE A 21 2.51 0.03 4.15
C PHE A 21 3.66 -0.99 4.16
N PRO A 22 3.97 -1.60 5.32
CA PRO A 22 4.89 -2.72 5.40
C PRO A 22 4.49 -3.88 4.47
N ARG A 23 5.50 -4.58 3.97
CA ARG A 23 5.29 -5.75 3.11
C ARG A 23 4.46 -6.80 3.85
N GLY A 24 3.46 -7.35 3.16
CA GLY A 24 2.52 -8.33 3.74
C GLY A 24 1.33 -7.72 4.49
N SER A 25 1.30 -6.40 4.69
CA SER A 25 0.21 -5.69 5.40
C SER A 25 -0.48 -4.65 4.51
N MET A 26 -0.80 -5.03 3.26
CA MET A 26 -1.25 -4.09 2.22
C MET A 26 -2.61 -3.44 2.49
N LEU A 27 -3.40 -3.98 3.43
CA LEU A 27 -4.68 -3.41 3.83
C LEU A 27 -4.61 -2.50 5.06
N GLY A 28 -3.47 -2.44 5.77
CA GLY A 28 -3.30 -1.65 6.99
C GLY A 28 -3.01 -2.50 8.22
N GLU A 29 -3.07 -1.87 9.40
CA GLU A 29 -2.64 -2.49 10.66
C GLU A 29 -3.58 -3.62 11.09
N PRO A 30 -3.07 -4.65 11.80
CA PRO A 30 -3.90 -5.64 12.47
C PRO A 30 -4.93 -4.98 13.39
N GLY A 31 -6.17 -5.45 13.37
CA GLY A 31 -7.25 -4.91 14.19
C GLY A 31 -7.90 -3.62 13.68
N ASN A 32 -7.27 -2.88 12.75
CA ASN A 32 -7.84 -1.66 12.18
C ASN A 32 -8.82 -1.95 11.03
N ARG A 33 -9.97 -2.56 11.38
CA ARG A 33 -10.98 -3.00 10.41
C ARG A 33 -11.48 -1.88 9.50
N ASP A 34 -11.62 -0.66 10.03
CA ASP A 34 -12.14 0.46 9.27
C ASP A 34 -11.15 0.95 8.21
N LYS A 35 -9.86 1.07 8.55
CA LYS A 35 -8.81 1.37 7.57
C LYS A 35 -8.73 0.28 6.50
N GLN A 36 -8.74 -0.99 6.91
CA GLN A 36 -8.69 -2.13 5.98
C GLN A 36 -9.82 -2.11 4.95
N LYS A 37 -11.05 -1.84 5.40
CA LYS A 37 -12.20 -1.69 4.51
C LYS A 37 -12.03 -0.51 3.55
N ARG A 38 -11.62 0.66 4.05
CA ARG A 38 -11.44 1.86 3.23
C ARG A 38 -10.36 1.66 2.15
N VAL A 39 -9.21 1.09 2.52
CA VAL A 39 -8.12 0.74 1.60
C VAL A 39 -8.62 -0.21 0.50
N LEU A 40 -9.38 -1.25 0.87
CA LEU A 40 -9.95 -2.19 -0.09
C LEU A 40 -10.95 -1.50 -1.02
N THR A 41 -11.88 -0.72 -0.48
CA THR A 41 -12.88 0.02 -1.28
C THR A 41 -12.23 0.97 -2.26
N ASP A 42 -11.25 1.77 -1.84
CA ASP A 42 -10.59 2.72 -2.73
C ASP A 42 -9.71 2.02 -3.78
N THR A 43 -9.16 0.85 -3.46
CA THR A 43 -8.46 0.02 -4.46
C THR A 43 -9.42 -0.50 -5.52
N LEU A 44 -10.62 -0.93 -5.12
CA LEU A 44 -11.63 -1.37 -6.07
C LEU A 44 -12.13 -0.20 -6.91
N ARG A 45 -12.30 0.99 -6.32
CA ARG A 45 -12.61 2.23 -7.07
C ARG A 45 -11.53 2.55 -8.11
N ALA A 46 -10.26 2.30 -7.79
CA ALA A 46 -9.17 2.49 -8.75
C ALA A 46 -9.34 1.68 -10.05
N LEU A 47 -10.03 0.52 -10.00
CA LEU A 47 -10.33 -0.25 -11.20
C LEU A 47 -11.25 0.51 -12.17
N ALA A 48 -12.15 1.34 -11.64
CA ALA A 48 -13.10 2.13 -12.40
C ALA A 48 -12.56 3.52 -12.80
N THR A 49 -11.51 4.02 -12.14
CA THR A 49 -10.96 5.37 -12.39
C THR A 49 -9.64 5.37 -13.17
N ILE A 50 -8.97 4.22 -13.31
CA ILE A 50 -7.76 4.12 -14.11
C ILE A 50 -8.15 3.79 -15.55
N ASP A 51 -8.08 4.80 -16.42
CA ASP A 51 -8.54 4.72 -17.81
C ASP A 51 -7.44 4.30 -18.82
N ALA A 52 -6.18 4.24 -18.38
CA ALA A 52 -5.05 3.89 -19.23
C ALA A 52 -4.34 2.61 -18.73
N PRO A 53 -3.93 1.70 -19.63
CA PRO A 53 -3.07 0.57 -19.27
C PRO A 53 -1.77 1.04 -18.60
N GLY A 54 -1.35 0.33 -17.56
CA GLY A 54 -0.18 0.69 -16.75
C GLY A 54 -0.44 1.83 -15.76
N GLY A 55 -1.64 2.41 -15.78
CA GLY A 55 -2.04 3.46 -14.86
C GLY A 55 -2.12 2.99 -13.41
N SER A 56 -1.95 3.94 -12.50
CA SER A 56 -1.93 3.68 -11.07
C SER A 56 -2.40 4.85 -10.25
N VAL A 57 -2.93 4.57 -9.07
CA VAL A 57 -3.27 5.58 -8.06
C VAL A 57 -2.45 5.35 -6.80
N GLU A 58 -2.02 6.43 -6.15
CA GLU A 58 -1.50 6.37 -4.79
C GLU A 58 -2.64 6.60 -3.79
N LEU A 59 -2.79 5.67 -2.86
CA LEU A 59 -3.81 5.79 -1.82
C LEU A 59 -3.30 6.67 -0.65
N PRO A 60 -4.17 7.50 -0.04
CA PRO A 60 -3.76 8.52 0.94
C PRO A 60 -3.49 7.96 2.34
N TYR A 61 -3.36 6.64 2.51
CA TYR A 61 -3.22 6.00 3.81
C TYR A 61 -1.77 5.95 4.28
N ARG A 62 -1.58 6.01 5.60
CA ARG A 62 -0.28 5.88 6.27
C ARG A 62 -0.34 4.81 7.35
N TRP A 63 0.82 4.20 7.61
CA TRP A 63 1.00 3.27 8.71
C TRP A 63 1.12 4.06 10.02
N GLU A 64 0.19 3.86 10.93
CA GLU A 64 0.04 4.63 12.17
C GLU A 64 0.35 3.80 13.42
N ALA A 65 0.52 2.48 13.29
CA ALA A 65 0.95 1.66 14.42
C ALA A 65 2.39 2.02 14.84
N ASP A 66 2.65 1.86 16.13
CA ASP A 66 3.96 2.05 16.70
C ASP A 66 5.01 1.21 15.96
N PRO A 67 6.20 1.78 15.73
CA PRO A 67 7.25 1.08 15.00
C PRO A 67 7.68 -0.16 15.77
N VAL A 68 7.67 -1.31 15.09
CA VAL A 68 8.25 -2.52 15.64
C VAL A 68 9.75 -2.30 15.83
N MET A 69 10.26 -2.65 17.00
CA MET A 69 11.68 -2.58 17.31
C MET A 69 12.40 -3.80 16.74
N TRP A 70 13.34 -3.60 15.82
CA TRP A 70 14.21 -4.64 15.30
C TRP A 70 15.65 -4.37 15.68
N ARG A 71 16.29 -5.29 16.41
CA ARG A 71 17.67 -5.14 16.92
C ARG A 71 17.90 -3.77 17.59
N GLY A 72 16.93 -3.31 18.37
CA GLY A 72 16.99 -2.02 19.08
C GLY A 72 16.74 -0.77 18.23
N LYS A 73 16.35 -0.92 16.95
CA LYS A 73 16.02 0.21 16.06
C LYS A 73 14.54 0.17 15.66
N PRO A 74 13.82 1.31 15.68
CA PRO A 74 12.44 1.36 15.20
C PRO A 74 12.43 1.19 13.67
N LEU A 75 11.64 0.23 13.18
CA LEU A 75 11.37 0.13 11.76
C LEU A 75 10.45 1.30 11.35
N ARG A 76 10.95 2.19 10.50
CA ARG A 76 10.21 3.35 10.00
C ARG A 76 9.56 3.03 8.66
N GLU A 77 8.62 3.88 8.22
CA GLU A 77 7.98 3.76 6.91
C GLU A 77 9.01 3.61 5.76
N SER A 78 10.14 4.33 5.83
CA SER A 78 11.25 4.25 4.87
C SER A 78 12.01 2.92 4.90
N SER A 79 11.88 2.13 5.96
CA SER A 79 12.51 0.80 6.08
C SER A 79 11.79 -0.27 5.27
N TYR A 80 10.59 0.04 4.74
CA TYR A 80 9.75 -0.90 4.00
C TYR A 80 9.62 -0.61 2.50
N SER A 81 10.20 0.50 2.01
CA SER A 81 10.25 0.87 0.58
C SER A 81 11.55 0.47 -0.08
#